data_AF-A0A3D6DF90-F1
#
_entry.id   AF-A0A3D6DF90-F1
#
_cell.length_a   1.000
_cell.length_b   1.000
_cell.length_c   1.000
_cell.angle_alpha   90.00
_cell.angle_beta   90.00
_cell.angle_gamma   90.00
#
_symmetry.space_group_name_H-M   'P 1'
#
loop_
_entity.id
_entity.type
_entity.pdbx_description
1 polymer ?
#
loop_
_entity_poly.entity_id
_entity_poly.type
_entity_poly.pdbx_seq_one_letter_code
_entity_poly.pdbx_strand_id
1 'polypeptide(L)' 'ALSVVEAMDFVGLLAVELFLDKGGRILVNEVAPRAHNSGHHTIEACGTSQFEQHLRAILGL' A
#
# COMPACT_ATOMS: atom_id res chain seq x y z
N ALA A 1 6.64 -4.87 -3.73
CA ALA A 1 5.95 -4.14 -2.63
C ALA A 1 6.76 -4.21 -1.35
N LEU A 2 6.97 -5.39 -0.75
CA LEU A 2 7.72 -5.52 0.53
C LEU A 2 9.11 -4.88 0.50
N SER A 3 9.91 -5.15 -0.54
CA SER A 3 11.25 -4.55 -0.67
C SER A 3 11.24 -3.02 -0.77
N VAL A 4 10.14 -2.42 -1.22
CA VAL A 4 9.98 -0.95 -1.24
C VAL A 4 9.73 -0.44 0.17
N VAL A 5 8.82 -1.08 0.93
CA VAL A 5 8.54 -0.74 2.33
C VAL A 5 9.80 -0.85 3.18
N GLU A 6 10.55 -1.95 3.03
CA GLU A 6 11.81 -2.20 3.76
C GLU A 6 12.86 -1.14 3.45
N ALA A 7 13.05 -0.78 2.16
CA ALA A 7 14.02 0.24 1.77
C ALA A 7 13.66 1.65 2.25
N MET A 8 12.38 1.92 2.48
CA MET A 8 11.88 3.22 2.96
C MET A 8 11.84 3.33 4.48
N ASP A 9 12.02 2.22 5.22
CA ASP A 9 11.85 2.17 6.69
C ASP A 9 10.55 2.84 7.16
N PHE A 10 9.45 2.56 6.45
CA PHE A 10 8.19 3.30 6.59
C PHE A 10 7.22 2.63 7.56
N VAL A 11 6.65 3.43 8.47
CA VAL A 11 5.57 3.04 9.37
C VAL A 11 4.25 3.65 8.90
N GLY A 12 3.21 2.83 8.80
CA GLY A 12 1.87 3.28 8.39
C GLY A 12 1.34 2.45 7.22
N LEU A 13 0.70 3.12 6.26
CA LEU A 13 0.15 2.50 5.06
C LEU A 13 0.83 3.04 3.81
N LEU A 14 1.36 2.13 2.99
CA LEU A 14 2.06 2.44 1.74
C LEU A 14 1.31 1.82 0.57
N ALA A 15 0.87 2.63 -0.38
CA ALA A 15 0.42 2.14 -1.68
C ALA A 15 1.59 2.12 -2.66
N VAL A 16 1.78 1.00 -3.36
CA VAL A 16 2.80 0.83 -4.38
C VAL A 16 2.11 0.49 -5.69
N GLU A 17 2.14 1.41 -6.64
CA GLU A 17 1.60 1.17 -7.97
C GLU A 17 2.62 0.42 -8.83
N LEU A 18 2.10 -0.48 -9.68
CA LEU A 18 2.93 -1.37 -10.48
C LEU A 18 2.52 -1.30 -11.94
N PHE A 19 3.50 -1.41 -12.84
CA PHE A 19 3.27 -1.76 -14.24
C PHE A 19 3.60 -3.23 -14.48
N LEU A 20 2.81 -3.87 -15.33
CA LEU A 20 3.10 -5.17 -15.93
C LEU A 20 3.41 -4.94 -17.41
N ASP A 21 4.64 -5.21 -17.83
CA ASP A 21 4.99 -5.09 -19.25
C ASP A 21 4.52 -6.29 -20.08
N LYS A 22 4.59 -6.17 -21.41
CA LYS A 22 4.16 -7.23 -22.34
C LYS A 22 5.01 -8.51 -22.26
N GLY A 23 6.20 -8.44 -21.65
CA GLY A 23 7.09 -9.57 -21.40
C GLY A 23 6.86 -10.23 -20.04
N GLY A 24 5.88 -9.78 -19.26
CA GLY A 24 5.55 -10.34 -17.95
C GLY A 24 6.37 -9.75 -16.80
N ARG A 25 7.16 -8.70 -17.02
CA ARG A 25 7.95 -8.07 -15.95
C ARG A 25 7.10 -7.08 -15.17
N ILE A 26 7.23 -7.14 -13.85
CA ILE A 26 6.62 -6.17 -12.92
C ILE A 26 7.63 -5.05 -12.63
N LEU A 27 7.17 -3.81 -12.79
CA LEU A 27 7.95 -2.60 -12.52
C LEU A 27 7.21 -1.75 -11.48
N VAL A 28 7.94 -1.06 -10.62
CA VAL A 28 7.35 -0.05 -9.73
C VAL A 28 7.08 1.21 -10.55
N ASN A 29 5.84 1.70 -10.53
CA ASN A 29 5.45 2.96 -11.15
C ASN A 29 5.67 4.11 -10.16
N GLU A 30 4.85 4.15 -9.11
CA GLU A 30 4.89 5.18 -8.09
C GLU A 30 4.61 4.61 -6.70
N VAL A 31 4.87 5.43 -5.68
CA VAL A 31 4.68 5.07 -4.28
C VAL A 31 3.98 6.24 -3.57
N ALA A 32 2.89 5.93 -2.86
CA ALA A 32 2.16 6.90 -2.04
C ALA A 32 2.23 6.48 -0.55
N PRO A 33 2.99 7.21 0.30
CA PRO A 33 3.11 6.94 1.74
C PRO A 33 1.91 7.47 2.52
N ARG A 34 0.70 7.08 2.10
CA ARG A 34 -0.60 7.47 2.66
C ARG A 34 -1.69 6.52 2.16
N ALA A 35 -2.89 6.66 2.72
CA ALA A 35 -4.11 6.12 2.11
C ALA A 35 -4.21 6.53 0.63
N HIS A 36 -4.68 5.60 -0.19
CA HIS A 36 -4.69 5.75 -1.64
C HIS A 36 -6.09 5.50 -2.21
N ASN A 37 -6.41 6.19 -3.31
CA ASN A 37 -7.72 6.11 -3.93
C ASN A 37 -8.06 4.68 -4.36
N SER A 38 -7.06 3.95 -4.89
CA SER A 38 -7.24 2.55 -5.27
C SER A 38 -7.57 1.63 -4.09
N GLY A 39 -7.31 2.04 -2.84
CA GLY A 39 -7.65 1.30 -1.63
C GLY A 39 -9.03 1.60 -1.05
N HIS A 40 -9.83 2.51 -1.61
CA HIS A 40 -11.10 2.94 -1.01
C HIS A 40 -12.11 1.79 -0.87
N HIS A 41 -12.09 0.84 -1.79
CA HIS A 41 -12.95 -0.35 -1.75
C HIS A 41 -12.78 -1.19 -0.47
N THR A 42 -11.65 -1.06 0.24
CA THR A 42 -11.40 -1.80 1.50
C THR A 42 -12.33 -1.39 2.63
N ILE A 43 -13.05 -0.27 2.52
CA ILE A 43 -14.05 0.15 3.51
C ILE A 43 -15.20 -0.86 3.57
N GLU A 44 -15.74 -1.27 2.42
CA GLU A 44 -16.88 -2.19 2.36
C GLU A 44 -16.51 -3.64 2.00
N ALA A 45 -15.36 -3.87 1.36
CA ALA A 45 -15.03 -5.17 0.76
C ALA A 45 -13.97 -5.98 1.54
N CYS A 46 -13.42 -5.46 2.64
CA CYS A 46 -12.39 -6.14 3.42
C CYS A 46 -12.75 -6.15 4.91
N GLY A 47 -12.18 -7.07 5.68
CA GLY A 47 -12.39 -7.13 7.13
C GLY A 47 -11.83 -5.92 7.89
N THR A 48 -11.00 -5.10 7.25
CA THR A 48 -10.45 -3.87 7.81
C THR A 48 -10.20 -2.87 6.68
N SER A 49 -10.60 -1.62 6.88
CA SER A 49 -10.34 -0.56 5.90
C SER A 49 -8.87 -0.11 5.91
N GLN A 50 -8.39 0.44 4.81
CA GLN A 50 -7.05 1.03 4.74
C GLN A 50 -6.83 2.13 5.79
N PHE A 51 -7.88 2.88 6.15
CA PHE A 51 -7.79 3.94 7.16
C PHE A 51 -7.60 3.32 8.55
N GLU A 52 -8.34 2.28 8.85
CA GLU A 52 -8.27 1.58 10.12
C GLU A 52 -6.94 0.82 10.27
N GLN A 53 -6.41 0.23 9.18
CA GLN A 53 -5.06 -0.36 9.18
C GLN A 53 -3.96 0.70 9.34
N HIS A 54 -4.09 1.85 8.70
CA HIS A 54 -3.14 2.95 8.87
C HIS A 54 -3.04 3.37 10.34
N LEU A 55 -4.19 3.51 11.03
CA LEU A 55 -4.23 3.83 12.46
C LEU A 55 -3.60 2.75 13.33
N ARG A 56 -3.86 1.46 13.06
CA ARG A 56 -3.22 0.37 13.81
C ARG A 56 -1.70 0.42 13.69
N ALA A 57 -1.20 0.58 12.48
CA ALA A 57 0.23 0.63 12.21
C ALA A 57 0.93 1.78 12.95
N ILE A 58 0.37 3.00 12.91
CA ILE A 58 0.98 4.17 13.59
C ILE A 58 0.83 4.13 15.13
N LEU A 59 -0.16 3.38 15.65
CA LEU A 59 -0.37 3.20 17.09
C LEU A 59 0.32 1.95 17.65
N GLY A 60 0.92 1.11 16.80
CA GLY A 60 1.59 -0.14 17.21
C GLY A 60 0.63 -1.22 17.72
N LEU A 61 -0.57 -1.32 17.14
CA LEU A 61 -1.65 -2.25 17.53
C LEU A 61 -1.75 -3.48 16.64
#